data_AF-A0A7M3MTJ3-F1
#
_entry.id   AF-A0A7M3MTJ3-F1
#
_cell.length_a   1.000
_cell.length_b   1.000
_cell.length_c   1.000
_cell.angle_alpha   90.00
_cell.angle_beta   90.00
_cell.angle_gamma   90.00
#
_symmetry.space_group_name_H-M   'P 1'
#
loop_
_entity.id
_entity.type
_entity.pdbx_description
1 polymer ?
#
loop_
_entity_poly.entity_id
_entity_poly.type
_entity_poly.pdbx_seq_one_letter_code
_entity_poly.pdbx_strand_id
1 'polypeptide(L)'
;MYSVMWSEHCSYKSSKLHLRGLAHDEPWVIAGPGENAGVVDVGDGIAVAFKIESHNHPSYVEPFQGAATGVGGILRDIFTMGARPIAVMDPLRFGDP
;
A
#
# COMPACT_ATOMS: atom_id res chain seq x y z
N MET A 1 -18.01 14.78 -6.41
CA MET A 1 -16.66 14.75 -5.81
C MET A 1 -16.69 14.30 -4.35
N TYR A 2 -17.54 14.90 -3.51
CA TYR A 2 -17.66 14.50 -2.09
C TYR A 2 -17.96 13.02 -1.83
N SER A 3 -18.81 12.37 -2.64
CA SER A 3 -19.18 10.96 -2.44
C SER A 3 -18.00 9.99 -2.54
N VAL A 4 -17.08 10.20 -3.48
CA VAL A 4 -15.90 9.34 -3.68
C VAL A 4 -14.89 9.56 -2.56
N MET A 5 -14.59 10.82 -2.24
CA MET A 5 -13.62 11.16 -1.19
C MET A 5 -14.08 10.72 0.20
N TRP A 6 -15.40 10.64 0.43
CA TRP A 6 -15.99 10.13 1.69
C TRP A 6 -16.35 8.63 1.65
N SER A 7 -15.98 7.91 0.59
CA SER A 7 -16.09 6.45 0.56
C SER A 7 -15.16 5.84 1.63
N GLU A 8 -15.43 4.60 2.09
CA GLU A 8 -14.52 3.93 3.02
C GLU A 8 -13.12 3.76 2.41
N HIS A 9 -13.06 3.43 1.12
CA HIS A 9 -11.81 3.24 0.38
C HIS A 9 -10.87 4.47 0.43
N CYS A 10 -11.42 5.68 0.37
CA CYS A 10 -10.60 6.90 0.42
C CYS A 10 -10.45 7.49 1.83
N SER A 11 -11.49 7.39 2.67
CA SER A 11 -11.55 8.12 3.94
C SER A 11 -11.10 7.31 5.15
N TYR A 12 -11.09 5.98 5.06
CA TYR A 12 -10.80 5.08 6.18
C TYR A 12 -11.67 5.38 7.41
N LYS A 13 -12.90 5.89 7.21
CA LYS A 13 -13.74 6.45 8.29
C LYS A 13 -14.06 5.42 9.37
N SER A 14 -14.17 4.13 9.02
CA SER A 14 -14.39 3.06 9.98
C SER A 14 -13.09 2.54 10.62
N SER A 15 -11.98 2.55 9.89
CA SER A 15 -10.71 1.92 10.32
C SER A 15 -9.72 2.88 11.00
N LYS A 16 -9.73 4.17 10.67
CA LYS A 16 -8.77 5.17 11.15
C LYS A 16 -8.67 5.23 12.68
N LEU A 17 -9.78 5.05 13.40
CA LEU A 17 -9.77 5.05 14.87
C LEU A 17 -8.91 3.91 15.43
N HIS A 18 -8.99 2.73 14.83
CA HIS A 18 -8.26 1.54 15.27
C HIS A 18 -6.78 1.59 14.88
N LEU A 19 -6.46 2.16 13.72
CA LEU A 19 -5.08 2.25 13.21
C LEU A 19 -4.21 3.26 13.99
N ARG A 20 -4.82 4.25 14.65
CA ARG A 20 -4.10 5.27 15.45
C ARG A 20 -3.27 4.70 16.61
N GLY A 21 -3.61 3.51 17.10
CA GLY A 21 -2.91 2.87 18.21
C GLY A 21 -1.66 2.08 17.81
N LEU A 22 -1.39 1.93 16.51
CA LEU A 22 -0.23 1.18 16.03
C LEU A 22 1.04 2.00 16.24
N ALA A 23 2.09 1.37 16.78
CA ALA A 23 3.41 1.99 16.89
C ALA A 23 3.99 2.24 15.49
N HIS A 24 4.53 3.45 15.28
CA HIS A 24 5.06 3.86 13.97
C HIS A 24 6.25 4.83 14.05
N ASP A 25 6.68 5.21 15.25
CA ASP A 25 7.78 6.15 15.48
C ASP A 25 8.99 5.41 16.03
N GLU A 26 9.93 5.07 15.15
CA GLU A 26 11.21 4.44 15.51
C GLU A 26 12.37 5.15 14.79
N PRO A 27 13.61 5.12 15.32
CA PRO A 27 14.73 5.89 14.75
C PRO A 27 15.09 5.54 13.31
N TRP A 28 14.83 4.32 12.87
CA TRP A 28 15.09 3.85 11.50
C TRP A 28 13.93 4.13 10.54
N VAL A 29 12.81 4.70 11.00
CA VAL A 29 11.69 5.07 10.14
C VAL A 29 11.98 6.44 9.54
N ILE A 30 12.29 6.47 8.24
CA ILE A 30 12.54 7.71 7.49
C ILE A 30 11.19 8.37 7.12
N ALA A 31 10.21 7.57 6.70
CA ALA A 31 8.86 8.04 6.39
C ALA A 31 7.82 7.01 6.88
N GLY A 32 6.96 7.44 7.81
CA GLY A 32 5.88 6.63 8.37
C GLY A 32 4.53 6.80 7.64
N PRO A 33 3.41 6.43 8.30
CA PRO A 33 2.07 6.62 7.74
C PRO A 33 1.77 8.09 7.40
N GLY A 34 1.30 8.36 6.19
CA GLY A 34 0.95 9.70 5.71
C GLY A 34 1.42 9.97 4.29
N GLU A 35 2.49 9.31 3.88
CA GLU A 35 3.04 9.33 2.51
C GLU A 35 2.50 8.17 1.67
N ASN A 36 2.85 8.15 0.38
CA ASN A 36 2.42 7.09 -0.54
C ASN A 36 2.98 5.71 -0.21
N ALA A 37 4.12 5.60 0.47
CA ALA A 37 4.68 4.35 0.99
C ALA A 37 5.56 4.61 2.22
N GLY A 38 5.77 3.58 3.04
CA GLY A 38 6.68 3.66 4.19
C GLY A 38 8.13 3.49 3.76
N VAL A 39 9.04 4.21 4.42
CA VAL A 39 10.49 4.16 4.13
C VAL A 39 11.27 3.92 5.41
N VAL A 40 12.18 2.96 5.38
CA VAL A 40 13.08 2.63 6.50
C VAL A 40 14.54 2.68 6.07
N ASP A 41 15.40 3.11 6.98
CA ASP A 41 16.85 2.96 6.87
C ASP A 41 17.24 1.51 7.16
N VAL A 42 17.99 0.88 6.25
CA VAL A 42 18.50 -0.49 6.41
C VAL A 42 20.01 -0.54 6.61
N GLY A 43 20.66 0.62 6.82
CA GLY A 43 22.10 0.75 6.99
C GLY A 43 22.84 0.96 5.67
N ASP A 44 24.15 1.20 5.78
CA ASP A 44 25.06 1.38 4.64
C ASP A 44 24.65 2.48 3.63
N GLY A 45 23.89 3.47 4.10
CA GLY A 45 23.35 4.54 3.25
C GLY A 45 22.23 4.08 2.31
N ILE A 46 21.58 2.94 2.60
CA ILE A 46 20.49 2.37 1.83
C ILE A 46 19.17 2.57 2.59
N ALA A 47 18.17 3.06 1.88
CA ALA A 47 16.79 3.12 2.36
C ALA A 47 15.90 2.18 1.53
N VAL A 48 14.90 1.58 2.17
CA VAL A 48 13.92 0.69 1.53
C VAL A 48 12.53 1.29 1.65
N ALA A 49 11.89 1.54 0.51
CA ALA A 49 10.48 1.91 0.43
C ALA A 49 9.62 0.67 0.19
N PHE A 50 8.54 0.52 0.95
CA PHE A 50 7.60 -0.59 0.80
C PHE A 50 6.18 -0.19 1.20
N LYS A 51 5.20 -0.84 0.56
CA LYS A 51 3.78 -0.72 0.87
C LYS A 51 3.07 -1.99 0.38
N ILE A 52 1.88 -2.22 0.91
CA ILE A 52 0.95 -3.22 0.43
C ILE A 52 -0.36 -2.54 0.04
N GLU A 53 -0.94 -2.97 -1.08
CA GLU A 53 -2.27 -2.55 -1.55
C GLU A 53 -3.15 -3.76 -1.81
N SER A 54 -4.45 -3.53 -1.94
CA SER A 54 -5.42 -4.57 -2.29
C SER A 54 -6.21 -4.14 -3.52
N HIS A 55 -6.53 -5.09 -4.39
CA HIS A 55 -7.33 -4.85 -5.58
C HIS A 55 -8.48 -5.87 -5.68
N ASN A 56 -9.11 -6.13 -4.53
CA ASN A 56 -10.00 -7.27 -4.30
C ASN A 56 -11.25 -7.23 -5.18
N HIS A 57 -12.04 -6.16 -5.09
CA HIS A 57 -13.31 -6.08 -5.82
C HIS A 57 -13.10 -6.11 -7.34
N PRO A 58 -12.14 -5.36 -7.94
CA PRO A 58 -11.96 -5.46 -9.38
C PRO A 58 -11.43 -6.83 -9.82
N SER A 59 -10.52 -7.45 -9.04
CA SER A 59 -10.01 -8.80 -9.33
C SER A 59 -11.08 -9.89 -9.22
N TYR A 60 -12.12 -9.68 -8.42
CA TYR A 60 -13.30 -10.56 -8.39
C TYR A 60 -14.12 -10.47 -9.68
N VAL A 61 -14.25 -9.28 -10.27
CA VAL A 61 -15.05 -9.05 -11.48
C VAL A 61 -14.28 -9.45 -12.74
N GLU A 62 -13.03 -9.05 -12.84
CA GLU A 62 -12.12 -9.36 -13.94
C GLU A 62 -10.73 -9.63 -13.33
N PRO A 63 -10.31 -10.91 -13.26
CA PRO A 63 -9.09 -11.27 -12.52
C PRO A 63 -7.79 -10.77 -13.16
N PHE A 64 -7.69 -10.78 -14.49
CA PHE A 64 -6.42 -10.54 -15.18
C PHE A 64 -6.02 -9.06 -15.09
N GLN A 65 -6.90 -8.18 -15.57
CA GLN A 65 -6.78 -6.73 -15.47
C GLN A 65 -6.90 -6.27 -14.02
N GLY A 66 -7.79 -6.85 -13.22
CA GLY A 66 -7.91 -6.51 -11.80
C GLY A 66 -6.61 -6.69 -11.03
N ALA A 67 -5.92 -7.82 -11.23
CA ALA A 67 -4.60 -8.04 -10.65
C ALA A 67 -3.53 -7.14 -11.27
N ALA A 68 -3.51 -7.00 -12.61
CA ALA A 68 -2.52 -6.19 -13.31
C ALA A 68 -2.56 -4.70 -12.91
N THR A 69 -3.76 -4.12 -12.74
CA THR A 69 -3.90 -2.73 -12.28
C THR A 69 -3.51 -2.58 -10.81
N GLY A 70 -3.71 -3.61 -9.99
CA GLY A 70 -3.21 -3.66 -8.62
C GLY A 70 -1.68 -3.59 -8.56
N VAL A 71 -0.99 -4.41 -9.37
CA VAL A 71 0.47 -4.35 -9.51
C VAL A 71 0.93 -2.97 -10.02
N GLY A 72 0.23 -2.42 -11.01
CA GLY A 72 0.54 -1.08 -11.51
C GLY A 72 0.36 0.03 -10.47
N GLY A 73 -0.62 -0.10 -9.56
CA GLY A 73 -0.87 0.82 -8.45
C GLY A 73 0.29 0.87 -7.47
N ILE A 74 0.63 -0.28 -6.89
CA ILE A 74 1.69 -0.35 -5.89
C ILE A 74 3.05 0.07 -6.45
N LEU A 75 3.35 -0.24 -7.72
CA LEU A 75 4.59 0.22 -8.35
C LEU A 75 4.66 1.75 -8.42
N ARG A 76 3.54 2.44 -8.72
CA ARG A 76 3.50 3.91 -8.76
C ARG A 76 3.74 4.52 -7.39
N ASP A 77 3.20 3.95 -6.32
CA ASP A 77 3.46 4.45 -4.97
C ASP A 77 4.95 4.44 -4.65
N ILE A 78 5.64 3.34 -4.95
CA ILE A 78 7.09 3.24 -4.74
C ILE A 78 7.85 4.24 -5.60
N PHE A 79 7.47 4.42 -6.88
CA PHE A 79 8.09 5.42 -7.75
C PHE A 79 7.96 6.84 -7.19
N THR A 80 6.82 7.19 -6.59
CA THR A 80 6.60 8.54 -6.02
C THR A 80 7.47 8.82 -4.79
N MET A 81 7.98 7.79 -4.13
CA MET A 81 8.98 7.95 -3.05
C MET A 81 10.40 8.19 -3.58
N GLY A 82 10.61 8.21 -4.90
CA GLY A 82 11.94 8.29 -5.51
C GLY A 82 12.72 6.97 -5.46
N ALA A 83 12.08 5.88 -5.05
CA ALA A 83 12.68 4.56 -4.97
C ALA A 83 12.52 3.78 -6.28
N ARG A 84 13.50 2.93 -6.60
CA ARG A 84 13.42 1.96 -7.71
C ARG A 84 12.80 0.65 -7.20
N PRO A 85 11.67 0.18 -7.75
CA PRO A 85 11.14 -1.14 -7.41
C PRO A 85 12.15 -2.25 -7.74
N ILE A 86 12.38 -3.16 -6.79
CA ILE A 86 13.31 -4.30 -6.94
C ILE A 86 12.64 -5.66 -6.72
N ALA A 87 11.45 -5.69 -6.12
CA ALA A 87 10.69 -6.91 -5.83
C ALA A 87 9.19 -6.59 -5.77
N VAL A 88 8.37 -7.60 -6.04
CA VAL A 88 6.91 -7.58 -5.91
C VAL A 88 6.47 -8.88 -5.23
N MET A 89 5.47 -8.81 -4.36
CA MET A 89 4.92 -9.96 -3.63
C MET A 89 3.39 -9.96 -3.69
N ASP A 90 2.79 -11.14 -3.84
CA ASP A 90 1.35 -11.33 -4.01
C ASP A 90 0.75 -12.26 -2.94
N PRO A 91 0.05 -11.72 -1.93
CA PRO A 91 -0.67 -12.52 -0.96
C PRO A 91 -2.06 -12.91 -1.48
N LEU A 92 -2.13 -13.93 -2.34
CA LEU A 92 -3.38 -14.37 -2.97
C LEU A 92 -4.23 -15.25 -2.04
N ARG A 93 -5.56 -15.10 -2.10
CA ARG A 93 -6.54 -15.89 -1.35
C ARG A 93 -7.72 -16.22 -2.27
N PHE A 94 -8.01 -17.51 -2.44
CA PHE A 94 -9.10 -18.04 -3.27
C PHE A 94 -9.97 -19.01 -2.46
N GLY A 95 -11.09 -19.44 -3.04
CA GLY A 95 -11.90 -20.55 -2.49
C GLY A 95 -11.23 -21.90 -2.67
N ASP A 96 -11.96 -22.98 -2.37
CA ASP A 96 -11.45 -24.35 -2.51
C ASP A 96 -11.04 -24.65 -3.98
N PRO A 97 -9.88 -25.30 -4.21
CA PRO A 97 -9.39 -25.67 -5.54
C PRO A 97 -10.25 -26.68 -6.29
#